data_AF-A0A168CSP2-F1
#
_entry.id   AF-A0A168CSP2-F1
#
_cell.length_a   1.000
_cell.length_b   1.000
_cell.length_c   1.000
_cell.angle_alpha   90.00
_cell.angle_beta   90.00
_cell.angle_gamma   90.00
#
_symmetry.space_group_name_H-M   'P 1'
#
loop_
_entity.id
_entity.type
_entity.pdbx_description
1 polymer ?
#
loop_
_entity_poly.entity_id
_entity_poly.type
_entity_poly.pdbx_seq_one_letter_code
_entity_poly.pdbx_strand_id
1 'polypeptide(L)'
;MEGLAFQFLCPPPLTRSECAHYDSWIRSTVTKLASIPPASYDKEWQVLEKAQPGPQTLYYAAAITAILEKYQYTPDHERVAALYPKVLEFLRSYDPVQARYVGNSWRNIVKFALSYADQMKEQDAPSFIQPVQDAILRLDPTGSVLTSSHLLFVEQCLKHRTFSLALPVLDKDIYHIPSSIEDKFATTAIEEPCDPQAAPSSYITIGSGLTEELDGHRILEYFLYGAMIYMGLSNWQRALHFLEIVIRAPTRSCVSKVQLEAYKKWILVNLIEYGTVIAPPEFADTAASSLNLFATPYITVAEAFKGSDYSVLLKEVEHSRSVWNHDSNGNLMNHVLFAYRKHAVINLGRIFKAIPISDITSYLPFEEPQMERFLEYLVQHGHVQASLSSSDSSSGARILRFTSDLKETSGPPTSAAESEFKSLLDRKTAEMNMLGSHIKEVEDKLRLSVVYARKQNI
;
A
#
# COMPACT_ATOMS: atom_id res chain seq x y z
N MET A 1 37.18 11.92 -34.82
CA MET A 1 35.75 12.18 -35.11
C MET A 1 35.11 10.93 -35.71
N GLU A 2 34.85 9.89 -34.91
CA GLU A 2 34.10 8.69 -35.36
C GLU A 2 33.64 7.74 -34.20
N GLY A 3 33.79 8.11 -32.93
CA GLY A 3 33.70 7.15 -31.80
C GLY A 3 32.54 7.33 -30.81
N LEU A 4 31.49 8.07 -31.16
CA LEU A 4 30.22 8.10 -30.41
C LEU A 4 29.06 7.80 -31.37
N ALA A 5 29.29 6.88 -32.31
CA ALA A 5 28.17 6.09 -32.78
C ALA A 5 27.74 5.26 -31.57
N PHE A 6 26.70 5.72 -30.87
CA PHE A 6 25.78 4.77 -30.27
C PHE A 6 25.31 3.91 -31.45
N GLN A 7 26.05 2.86 -31.80
CA GLN A 7 25.40 1.69 -32.35
C GLN A 7 24.45 1.33 -31.23
N PHE A 8 23.19 1.73 -31.40
CA PHE A 8 22.10 1.32 -30.54
C PHE A 8 21.95 -0.17 -30.78
N LEU A 9 22.89 -0.92 -30.22
CA LEU A 9 22.96 -2.35 -30.37
C LEU A 9 21.69 -2.84 -29.72
N CYS A 10 20.83 -3.44 -30.55
CA CYS A 10 19.72 -4.17 -30.03
C CYS A 10 20.30 -5.24 -29.11
N PRO A 11 19.71 -5.43 -27.91
CA PRO A 11 20.17 -6.48 -27.03
C PRO A 11 20.11 -7.83 -27.78
N PRO A 12 21.05 -8.75 -27.50
CA PRO A 12 20.95 -10.10 -28.02
C PRO A 12 19.61 -10.72 -27.60
N PRO A 13 19.06 -11.69 -28.36
CA PRO A 13 17.83 -12.35 -27.97
C PRO A 13 17.99 -12.98 -26.58
N LEU A 14 16.97 -12.78 -25.72
CA LEU A 14 16.94 -13.37 -24.39
C LEU A 14 16.21 -14.71 -24.46
N THR A 15 16.96 -15.80 -24.67
CA THR A 15 16.47 -17.17 -24.52
C THR A 15 17.15 -17.84 -23.33
N ARG A 16 16.53 -18.89 -22.76
CA ARG A 16 17.07 -19.59 -21.58
C ARG A 16 18.47 -20.19 -21.82
N SER A 17 18.76 -20.61 -23.05
CA SER A 17 20.09 -21.11 -23.45
C SER A 17 21.14 -20.00 -23.62
N GLU A 18 20.71 -18.75 -23.75
CA GLU A 18 21.56 -17.59 -24.07
C GLU A 18 21.65 -16.59 -22.90
N CYS A 19 21.05 -16.86 -21.73
CA CYS A 19 21.06 -15.93 -20.59
C CYS A 19 22.49 -15.56 -20.16
N ALA A 20 23.41 -16.53 -20.08
CA ALA A 20 24.81 -16.26 -19.73
C ALA A 20 25.51 -15.35 -20.75
N HIS A 21 25.19 -15.51 -22.04
CA HIS A 21 25.71 -14.64 -23.09
C HIS A 21 25.11 -13.23 -22.98
N TYR A 22 23.80 -13.14 -22.72
CA TYR A 22 23.10 -11.89 -22.48
C TYR A 22 23.67 -11.15 -21.26
N ASP A 23 23.86 -11.84 -20.12
CA ASP A 23 24.42 -11.31 -18.88
C ASP A 23 25.83 -10.75 -19.10
N SER A 24 26.69 -11.48 -19.81
CA SER A 24 28.02 -10.99 -20.17
C SER A 24 27.97 -9.73 -21.05
N TRP A 25 27.10 -9.73 -22.06
CA TRP A 25 26.92 -8.60 -22.97
C TRP A 25 26.40 -7.34 -22.24
N ILE A 26 25.39 -7.49 -21.39
CA ILE A 26 24.77 -6.37 -20.69
C ILE A 26 25.72 -5.77 -19.64
N ARG A 27 26.45 -6.60 -18.89
CA ARG A 27 27.47 -6.11 -17.95
C ARG A 27 28.57 -5.33 -18.66
N SER A 28 29.08 -5.85 -19.78
CA SER A 28 30.07 -5.14 -20.61
C SER A 28 29.54 -3.79 -21.09
N THR A 29 28.27 -3.75 -21.52
CA THR A 29 27.61 -2.53 -21.99
C THR A 29 27.44 -1.51 -20.87
N VAL A 30 26.98 -1.93 -19.68
CA VAL A 30 26.85 -1.06 -18.50
C VAL A 30 28.21 -0.47 -18.10
N THR A 31 29.27 -1.27 -18.08
CA THR A 31 30.63 -0.77 -17.78
C THR A 31 31.10 0.25 -18.81
N LYS A 32 30.84 0.03 -20.10
CA LYS A 32 31.16 0.99 -21.17
C LYS A 32 30.39 2.30 -20.98
N LEU A 33 29.10 2.23 -20.68
CA LEU A 33 28.27 3.42 -20.45
C LEU A 33 28.73 4.23 -19.23
N ALA A 34 29.09 3.56 -18.14
CA ALA A 34 29.61 4.23 -16.94
C ALA A 34 30.95 4.96 -17.17
N SER A 35 31.70 4.59 -18.23
CA SER A 35 32.99 5.23 -18.56
C SER A 35 32.86 6.51 -19.40
N ILE A 36 31.64 6.87 -19.84
CA ILE A 36 31.41 8.04 -20.69
C ILE A 36 31.43 9.32 -19.83
N PRO A 37 32.27 10.33 -20.15
CA PRO A 37 32.36 11.54 -19.36
C PRO A 37 31.12 12.42 -19.54
N PRO A 38 30.66 13.11 -18.47
CA PRO A 38 29.41 13.86 -18.50
C PRO A 38 29.42 15.05 -19.46
N ALA A 39 30.58 15.64 -19.79
CA ALA A 39 30.71 16.85 -20.61
C ALA A 39 30.16 16.79 -22.06
N SER A 40 29.55 15.67 -22.50
CA SER A 40 29.01 15.49 -23.84
C SER A 40 27.55 15.95 -24.02
N TYR A 41 26.89 16.41 -22.96
CA TYR A 41 25.42 16.55 -22.76
C TYR A 41 24.49 16.94 -23.91
N ASP A 42 24.92 17.72 -24.92
CA ASP A 42 24.08 17.99 -26.09
C ASP A 42 23.91 16.73 -26.96
N LYS A 43 24.80 15.75 -26.85
CA LYS A 43 24.71 14.45 -27.52
C LYS A 43 23.71 13.52 -26.82
N GLU A 44 23.56 13.61 -25.51
CA GLU A 44 22.67 12.81 -24.67
C GLU A 44 21.21 13.19 -24.94
N TRP A 45 20.94 14.47 -25.20
CA TRP A 45 19.62 14.88 -25.68
C TRP A 45 19.28 14.28 -27.05
N GLN A 46 20.26 14.26 -27.98
CA GLN A 46 20.09 13.60 -29.29
C GLN A 46 19.88 12.08 -29.14
N VAL A 47 20.45 11.47 -28.09
CA VAL A 47 20.18 10.06 -27.74
C VAL A 47 18.72 9.88 -27.33
N LEU A 48 18.17 10.73 -26.45
CA LEU A 48 16.75 10.66 -26.04
C LEU A 48 15.75 10.93 -27.18
N GLU A 49 16.16 11.63 -28.23
CA GLU A 49 15.34 11.86 -29.42
C GLU A 49 15.32 10.66 -30.38
N LYS A 50 16.41 9.89 -30.44
CA LYS A 50 16.57 8.78 -31.40
C LYS A 50 16.34 7.40 -30.78
N ALA A 51 16.60 7.26 -29.49
CA ALA A 51 16.54 5.98 -28.78
C ALA A 51 15.11 5.62 -28.37
N GLN A 52 14.82 4.33 -28.33
CA GLN A 52 13.55 3.81 -27.83
C GLN A 52 13.69 3.34 -26.37
N PRO A 53 12.85 3.83 -25.44
CA PRO A 53 13.00 3.54 -24.01
C PRO A 53 12.94 2.06 -23.64
N GLY A 54 12.10 1.25 -24.31
CA GLY A 54 12.00 -0.20 -24.06
C GLY A 54 13.24 -0.97 -24.53
N PRO A 55 13.42 -1.19 -25.84
CA PRO A 55 14.53 -1.99 -26.36
C PRO A 55 15.92 -1.48 -25.99
N GLN A 56 16.06 -0.16 -25.75
CA GLN A 56 17.34 0.50 -25.48
C GLN A 56 17.34 1.16 -24.09
N THR A 57 16.72 0.49 -23.10
CA THR A 57 16.62 0.96 -21.71
C THR A 57 17.94 1.41 -21.12
N LEU A 58 19.04 0.68 -21.34
CA LEU A 58 20.36 1.04 -20.79
C LEU A 58 20.83 2.43 -21.25
N TYR A 59 20.74 2.68 -22.55
CA TYR A 59 21.19 3.93 -23.15
C TYR A 59 20.27 5.09 -22.77
N TYR A 60 18.95 4.84 -22.76
CA TYR A 60 17.95 5.84 -22.40
C TYR A 60 18.08 6.24 -20.92
N ALA A 61 18.25 5.26 -20.02
CA ALA A 61 18.43 5.49 -18.59
C ALA A 61 19.74 6.22 -18.29
N ALA A 62 20.84 5.85 -18.98
CA ALA A 62 22.13 6.53 -18.84
C ALA A 62 22.04 7.99 -19.31
N ALA A 63 21.37 8.26 -20.44
CA ALA A 63 21.17 9.61 -20.95
C ALA A 63 20.33 10.47 -19.99
N ILE A 64 19.22 9.96 -19.46
CA ILE A 64 18.44 10.69 -18.45
C ILE A 64 19.30 10.96 -17.21
N THR A 65 20.00 9.96 -16.70
CA THR A 65 20.81 10.09 -15.47
C THR A 65 21.89 11.16 -15.63
N ALA A 66 22.63 11.13 -16.75
CA ALA A 66 23.64 12.14 -17.05
C ALA A 66 23.02 13.54 -17.11
N ILE A 67 21.88 13.69 -17.80
CA ILE A 67 21.16 14.96 -17.88
C ILE A 67 20.73 15.46 -16.49
N LEU A 68 20.21 14.58 -15.63
CA LEU A 68 19.81 14.92 -14.26
C LEU A 68 21.01 15.38 -13.42
N GLU A 69 22.15 14.68 -13.51
CA GLU A 69 23.38 15.05 -12.81
C GLU A 69 23.89 16.43 -13.25
N LYS A 70 23.82 16.76 -14.55
CA LYS A 70 24.19 18.09 -15.05
C LYS A 70 23.38 19.21 -14.41
N TYR A 71 22.05 19.05 -14.46
CA TYR A 71 21.11 20.08 -14.03
C TYR A 71 21.00 20.18 -12.51
N GLN A 72 21.50 19.20 -11.77
CA GLN A 72 21.70 19.31 -10.33
C GLN A 72 22.70 20.42 -9.97
N TYR A 73 23.75 20.63 -10.78
CA TYR A 73 24.78 21.64 -10.52
C TYR A 73 24.54 22.97 -11.24
N THR A 74 23.89 22.93 -12.42
CA THR A 74 23.57 24.12 -13.22
C THR A 74 22.08 24.12 -13.60
N PRO A 75 21.19 24.60 -12.71
CA PRO A 75 19.75 24.48 -12.92
C PRO A 75 19.28 25.30 -14.14
N ASP A 76 18.72 24.60 -15.12
CA ASP A 76 18.01 25.16 -16.28
C ASP A 76 16.56 24.67 -16.23
N HIS A 77 15.66 25.53 -15.73
CA HIS A 77 14.28 25.15 -15.47
C HIS A 77 13.53 24.72 -16.74
N GLU A 78 13.84 25.30 -17.90
CA GLU A 78 13.17 24.97 -19.16
C GLU A 78 13.60 23.59 -19.66
N ARG A 79 14.91 23.30 -19.62
CA ARG A 79 15.41 21.98 -20.05
C ARG A 79 15.03 20.87 -19.08
N VAL A 80 14.98 21.15 -17.78
CA VAL A 80 14.44 20.21 -16.78
C VAL A 80 12.96 19.94 -17.05
N ALA A 81 12.17 20.98 -17.38
CA ALA A 81 10.77 20.81 -17.76
C ALA A 81 10.60 19.94 -19.03
N ALA A 82 11.47 20.13 -20.02
CA ALA A 82 11.46 19.32 -21.25
C ALA A 82 11.84 17.85 -21.03
N LEU A 83 12.53 17.52 -19.95
CA LEU A 83 12.96 16.15 -19.63
C LEU A 83 11.79 15.28 -19.11
N TYR A 84 10.78 15.86 -18.47
CA TYR A 84 9.70 15.08 -17.86
C TYR A 84 8.93 14.18 -18.82
N PRO A 85 8.48 14.64 -20.01
CA PRO A 85 7.83 13.76 -20.97
C PRO A 85 8.68 12.53 -21.32
N LYS A 86 10.01 12.69 -21.42
CA LYS A 86 10.95 11.60 -21.69
C LYS A 86 11.08 10.63 -20.51
N VAL A 87 11.09 11.15 -19.29
CA VAL A 87 11.06 10.33 -18.06
C VAL A 87 9.76 9.52 -17.96
N LEU A 88 8.60 10.13 -18.24
CA LEU A 88 7.32 9.43 -18.20
C LEU A 88 7.23 8.38 -19.32
N GLU A 89 7.75 8.67 -20.51
CA GLU A 89 7.85 7.71 -21.62
C GLU A 89 8.71 6.50 -21.21
N PHE A 90 9.86 6.74 -20.58
CA PHE A 90 10.72 5.69 -20.03
C PHE A 90 10.01 4.81 -19.01
N LEU A 91 9.43 5.41 -17.97
CA LEU A 91 8.77 4.68 -16.88
C LEU A 91 7.62 3.77 -17.38
N ARG A 92 6.94 4.17 -18.45
CA ARG A 92 5.85 3.37 -19.05
C ARG A 92 6.33 2.16 -19.85
N SER A 93 7.54 2.19 -20.39
CA SER A 93 7.92 1.29 -21.51
C SER A 93 9.27 0.61 -21.40
N TYR A 94 10.08 0.92 -20.39
CA TYR A 94 11.39 0.31 -20.20
C TYR A 94 11.33 -1.22 -20.13
N ASP A 95 12.43 -1.88 -20.50
CA ASP A 95 12.61 -3.32 -20.40
C ASP A 95 12.98 -3.71 -18.95
N PRO A 96 12.15 -4.53 -18.28
CA PRO A 96 12.36 -4.86 -16.87
C PRO A 96 13.63 -5.67 -16.63
N VAL A 97 14.11 -6.45 -17.60
CA VAL A 97 15.35 -7.22 -17.46
C VAL A 97 16.56 -6.29 -17.55
N GLN A 98 16.58 -5.38 -18.51
CA GLN A 98 17.65 -4.39 -18.63
C GLN A 98 17.72 -3.48 -17.40
N ALA A 99 16.57 -3.06 -16.85
CA ALA A 99 16.51 -2.23 -15.66
C ALA A 99 17.18 -2.87 -14.43
N ARG A 100 17.19 -4.20 -14.32
CA ARG A 100 17.86 -4.93 -13.23
C ARG A 100 19.37 -4.65 -13.15
N TYR A 101 19.99 -4.26 -14.27
CA TYR A 101 21.43 -3.97 -14.36
C TYR A 101 21.76 -2.49 -14.16
N VAL A 102 20.77 -1.60 -14.19
CA VAL A 102 20.93 -0.14 -14.05
C VAL A 102 20.07 0.41 -12.91
N GLY A 103 19.99 -0.33 -11.81
CA GLY A 103 19.06 -0.04 -10.73
C GLY A 103 19.20 1.37 -10.16
N ASN A 104 20.43 1.87 -9.97
CA ASN A 104 20.65 3.22 -9.42
C ASN A 104 20.08 4.31 -10.34
N SER A 105 20.32 4.19 -11.65
CA SER A 105 19.74 5.08 -12.66
C SER A 105 18.21 4.99 -12.65
N TRP A 106 17.66 3.78 -12.64
CA TRP A 106 16.20 3.57 -12.60
C TRP A 106 15.57 4.23 -11.37
N ARG A 107 16.14 4.01 -10.18
CA ARG A 107 15.64 4.59 -8.93
C ARG A 107 15.75 6.12 -8.92
N ASN A 108 16.83 6.69 -9.45
CA ASN A 108 16.98 8.14 -9.57
C ASN A 108 15.94 8.75 -10.50
N ILE A 109 15.61 8.06 -11.61
CA ILE A 109 14.54 8.47 -12.53
C ILE A 109 13.17 8.43 -11.83
N VAL A 110 12.88 7.39 -11.05
CA VAL A 110 11.66 7.29 -10.24
C VAL A 110 11.58 8.43 -9.22
N LYS A 111 12.67 8.68 -8.48
CA LYS A 111 12.76 9.79 -7.51
C LYS A 111 12.49 11.13 -8.19
N PHE A 112 13.09 11.36 -9.36
CA PHE A 112 12.89 12.59 -10.13
C PHE A 112 11.44 12.77 -10.57
N ALA A 113 10.81 11.73 -11.12
CA ALA A 113 9.40 11.77 -11.52
C ALA A 113 8.47 12.12 -10.34
N LEU A 114 8.68 11.49 -9.18
CA LEU A 114 7.92 11.77 -7.96
C LEU A 114 8.18 13.19 -7.41
N SER A 115 9.42 13.66 -7.44
CA SER A 115 9.77 15.01 -6.96
C SER A 115 9.12 16.14 -7.77
N TYR A 116 8.74 15.85 -9.02
CA TYR A 116 8.06 16.83 -9.87
C TYR A 116 6.56 16.90 -9.66
N ALA A 117 5.94 15.80 -9.22
CA ALA A 117 4.54 15.82 -8.80
C ALA A 117 4.31 16.87 -7.70
N ASP A 118 5.31 17.10 -6.84
CA ASP A 118 5.29 18.13 -5.79
C ASP A 118 5.25 19.58 -6.29
N GLN A 119 5.68 19.82 -7.54
CA GLN A 119 5.69 21.15 -8.14
C GLN A 119 4.38 21.44 -8.90
N MET A 120 3.54 20.42 -9.09
CA MET A 120 2.32 20.50 -9.88
C MET A 120 1.09 20.74 -9.01
N LYS A 121 0.01 21.16 -9.66
CA LYS A 121 -1.31 21.25 -9.02
C LYS A 121 -1.82 19.84 -8.71
N GLU A 122 -2.62 19.72 -7.66
CA GLU A 122 -3.19 18.44 -7.18
C GLU A 122 -3.92 17.66 -8.29
N GLN A 123 -4.60 18.36 -9.19
CA GLN A 123 -5.31 17.77 -10.34
C GLN A 123 -4.39 17.11 -11.40
N ASP A 124 -3.15 17.58 -11.51
CA ASP A 124 -2.20 17.16 -12.55
C ASP A 124 -1.22 16.08 -12.01
N ALA A 125 -1.06 16.01 -10.68
CA ALA A 125 -0.21 15.04 -9.98
C ALA A 125 -0.44 13.56 -10.39
N PRO A 126 -1.69 13.07 -10.60
CA PRO A 126 -1.93 11.69 -11.06
C PRO A 126 -1.13 11.29 -12.30
N SER A 127 -0.95 12.22 -13.24
CA SER A 127 -0.27 11.96 -14.52
C SER A 127 1.22 11.64 -14.37
N PHE A 128 1.84 12.05 -13.25
CA PHE A 128 3.24 11.80 -12.91
C PHE A 128 3.40 10.62 -11.96
N ILE A 129 2.41 10.40 -11.08
CA ILE A 129 2.41 9.30 -10.11
C ILE A 129 2.08 7.96 -10.78
N GLN A 130 1.12 7.92 -11.71
CA GLN A 130 0.70 6.68 -12.37
C GLN A 130 1.84 5.98 -13.15
N PRO A 131 2.71 6.66 -13.92
CA PRO A 131 3.84 6.00 -14.56
C PRO A 131 4.83 5.36 -13.59
N VAL A 132 4.93 5.88 -12.35
CA VAL A 132 5.77 5.28 -11.31
C VAL A 132 5.14 3.99 -10.77
N GLN A 133 3.81 3.97 -10.62
CA GLN A 133 3.07 2.74 -10.30
C GLN A 133 3.34 1.66 -11.36
N ASP A 134 3.15 2.00 -12.64
CA ASP A 134 3.41 1.10 -13.76
C ASP A 134 4.85 0.61 -13.74
N ALA A 135 5.80 1.50 -13.43
CA ALA A 135 7.21 1.16 -13.35
C ALA A 135 7.53 0.19 -12.21
N ILE A 136 6.98 0.40 -11.01
CA ILE A 136 7.18 -0.51 -9.87
C ILE A 136 6.65 -1.90 -10.20
N LEU A 137 5.42 -1.98 -10.72
CA LEU A 137 4.76 -3.25 -11.05
C LEU A 137 5.35 -3.93 -12.29
N ARG A 138 5.98 -3.18 -13.20
CA ARG A 138 6.73 -3.74 -14.33
C ARG A 138 8.04 -4.40 -13.88
N LEU A 139 8.69 -3.85 -12.85
CA LEU A 139 9.93 -4.41 -12.29
C LEU A 139 9.66 -5.66 -11.43
N ASP A 140 8.62 -5.57 -10.59
CA ASP A 140 8.13 -6.65 -9.75
C ASP A 140 6.62 -6.83 -9.96
N PRO A 141 6.20 -7.71 -10.88
CA PRO A 141 4.79 -8.01 -11.10
C PRO A 141 4.11 -8.68 -9.91
N THR A 142 4.84 -9.31 -8.98
CA THR A 142 4.22 -9.94 -7.80
C THR A 142 4.01 -8.92 -6.68
N GLY A 143 4.88 -7.90 -6.60
CA GLY A 143 4.90 -6.89 -5.52
C GLY A 143 5.41 -7.46 -4.20
N SER A 144 6.13 -8.58 -4.26
CA SER A 144 6.59 -9.34 -3.10
C SER A 144 7.77 -8.68 -2.38
N VAL A 145 8.52 -7.80 -3.05
CA VAL A 145 9.72 -7.17 -2.50
C VAL A 145 9.50 -5.69 -2.20
N LEU A 146 9.59 -5.31 -0.93
CA LEU A 146 9.50 -3.90 -0.53
C LEU A 146 10.77 -3.14 -0.92
N THR A 147 10.61 -2.03 -1.63
CA THR A 147 11.72 -1.16 -2.04
C THR A 147 11.54 0.28 -1.56
N SER A 148 12.62 1.06 -1.57
CA SER A 148 12.56 2.49 -1.28
C SER A 148 11.64 3.27 -2.21
N SER A 149 11.42 2.79 -3.45
CA SER A 149 10.48 3.41 -4.39
C SER A 149 9.03 3.25 -3.96
N HIS A 150 8.67 2.14 -3.29
CA HIS A 150 7.32 1.93 -2.76
C HIS A 150 6.97 2.97 -1.70
N LEU A 151 7.90 3.23 -0.77
CA LEU A 151 7.70 4.24 0.27
C LEU A 151 7.48 5.63 -0.32
N LEU A 152 8.36 6.06 -1.24
CA LEU A 152 8.24 7.36 -1.89
C LEU A 152 6.94 7.46 -2.70
N PHE A 153 6.56 6.40 -3.40
CA PHE A 153 5.33 6.36 -4.18
C PHE A 153 4.08 6.51 -3.29
N VAL A 154 4.01 5.75 -2.19
CA VAL A 154 2.89 5.79 -1.24
C VAL A 154 2.80 7.14 -0.54
N GLU A 155 3.94 7.72 -0.14
CA GLU A 155 4.01 9.06 0.44
C GLU A 155 3.42 10.12 -0.51
N GLN A 156 3.80 10.05 -1.79
CA GLN A 156 3.27 10.96 -2.82
C GLN A 156 1.77 10.74 -3.08
N CYS A 157 1.30 9.49 -3.08
CA CYS A 157 -0.12 9.19 -3.19
C CYS A 157 -0.93 9.79 -2.03
N LEU A 158 -0.39 9.71 -0.81
CA LEU A 158 -1.02 10.25 0.38
C LEU A 158 -1.04 11.80 0.34
N LYS A 159 0.08 12.42 -0.06
CA LYS A 159 0.23 13.88 -0.14
C LYS A 159 -0.73 14.52 -1.15
N HIS A 160 -0.87 13.92 -2.33
CA HIS A 160 -1.73 14.41 -3.42
C HIS A 160 -3.13 13.81 -3.41
N ARG A 161 -3.49 13.05 -2.36
CA ARG A 161 -4.80 12.40 -2.18
C ARG A 161 -5.23 11.49 -3.34
N THR A 162 -4.26 10.86 -4.01
CA THR A 162 -4.48 9.94 -5.14
C THR A 162 -4.58 8.49 -4.66
N PHE A 163 -5.45 8.24 -3.68
CA PHE A 163 -5.51 6.96 -2.95
C PHE A 163 -5.78 5.75 -3.84
N SER A 164 -6.63 5.89 -4.85
CA SER A 164 -6.97 4.80 -5.78
C SER A 164 -5.78 4.32 -6.61
N LEU A 165 -4.82 5.21 -6.92
CA LEU A 165 -3.60 4.84 -7.63
C LEU A 165 -2.65 4.00 -6.77
N ALA A 166 -2.75 4.06 -5.44
CA ALA A 166 -1.90 3.25 -4.58
C ALA A 166 -2.36 1.79 -4.49
N LEU A 167 -3.65 1.49 -4.73
CA LEU A 167 -4.24 0.18 -4.50
C LEU A 167 -3.53 -0.97 -5.23
N PRO A 168 -3.22 -0.90 -6.55
CA PRO A 168 -2.53 -2.00 -7.24
C PRO A 168 -1.15 -2.37 -6.68
N VAL A 169 -0.51 -1.45 -5.94
CA VAL A 169 0.77 -1.67 -5.25
C VAL A 169 0.53 -2.13 -3.80
N LEU A 170 -0.37 -1.47 -3.05
CA LEU A 170 -0.65 -1.78 -1.64
C LEU A 170 -1.40 -3.11 -1.43
N ASP A 171 -2.21 -3.52 -2.41
CA ASP A 171 -2.98 -4.78 -2.36
C ASP A 171 -2.10 -6.01 -2.62
N LYS A 172 -0.82 -5.81 -2.98
CA LYS A 172 0.17 -6.87 -3.08
C LYS A 172 0.87 -7.04 -1.74
N ASP A 173 0.84 -8.26 -1.21
CA ASP A 173 1.45 -8.55 0.08
C ASP A 173 2.98 -8.68 -0.07
N ILE A 174 3.70 -8.09 0.88
CA ILE A 174 5.16 -8.07 0.91
C ILE A 174 5.67 -9.30 1.66
N TYR A 175 6.61 -10.02 1.05
CA TYR A 175 7.26 -11.19 1.63
C TYR A 175 8.76 -10.99 1.88
N HIS A 176 9.39 -10.05 1.16
CA HIS A 176 10.84 -9.83 1.21
C HIS A 176 11.19 -8.36 1.43
N ILE A 177 12.16 -8.11 2.30
CA ILE A 177 12.73 -6.79 2.55
C ILE A 177 14.25 -6.92 2.35
N PRO A 178 14.82 -6.32 1.28
CA PRO A 178 16.24 -6.43 1.00
C PRO A 178 17.10 -5.90 2.15
N SER A 179 18.13 -6.66 2.53
CA SER A 179 19.03 -6.32 3.63
C SER A 179 20.50 -6.44 3.22
N SER A 180 21.32 -5.51 3.72
CA SER A 180 22.77 -5.48 3.49
C SER A 180 23.48 -6.73 4.02
N ILE A 181 22.84 -7.48 4.93
CA ILE A 181 23.34 -8.74 5.45
C ILE A 181 23.14 -9.85 4.43
N GLU A 182 21.94 -9.98 3.88
CA GLU A 182 21.60 -11.01 2.88
C GLU A 182 22.45 -10.87 1.62
N ASP A 183 22.68 -9.64 1.16
CA ASP A 183 23.52 -9.36 -0.02
C ASP A 183 24.97 -9.85 0.13
N LYS A 184 25.51 -9.84 1.35
CA LYS A 184 26.87 -10.35 1.62
C LYS A 184 26.93 -11.87 1.57
N PHE A 185 25.86 -12.54 2.00
CA PHE A 185 25.77 -14.00 2.06
C PHE A 185 25.22 -14.64 0.78
N ALA A 186 24.59 -13.86 -0.11
CA ALA A 186 24.08 -14.28 -1.41
C ALA A 186 25.16 -14.69 -2.43
N THR A 187 26.43 -14.80 -2.01
CA THR A 187 27.62 -14.93 -2.87
C THR A 187 27.80 -16.27 -3.59
N THR A 188 26.82 -17.18 -3.59
CA THR A 188 27.00 -18.52 -4.21
C THR A 188 25.84 -19.08 -5.03
N ALA A 189 24.66 -18.45 -5.04
CA ALA A 189 23.47 -19.00 -5.73
C ALA A 189 22.66 -17.92 -6.47
N ILE A 190 23.33 -16.96 -7.10
CA ILE A 190 22.65 -15.91 -7.87
C ILE A 190 22.21 -16.53 -9.20
N GLU A 191 20.92 -16.81 -9.32
CA GLU A 191 20.27 -16.88 -10.63
C GLU A 191 20.63 -15.61 -11.40
N GLU A 192 21.09 -15.74 -12.64
CA GLU A 192 21.53 -14.59 -13.43
C GLU A 192 20.39 -13.56 -13.48
N PRO A 193 20.62 -12.25 -13.22
CA PRO A 193 19.55 -11.25 -13.23
C PRO A 193 18.79 -11.17 -14.56
N CYS A 194 19.37 -11.70 -15.64
CA CYS A 194 18.72 -11.84 -16.94
C CYS A 194 17.61 -12.88 -16.97
N ASP A 195 17.55 -13.83 -16.03
CA ASP A 195 16.61 -14.95 -16.09
C ASP A 195 15.17 -14.43 -16.00
N PRO A 196 14.33 -14.69 -17.03
CA PRO A 196 12.92 -14.30 -17.00
C PRO A 196 12.12 -14.95 -15.87
N GLN A 197 12.59 -16.08 -15.33
CA GLN A 197 11.94 -16.81 -14.23
C GLN A 197 12.55 -16.50 -12.87
N ALA A 198 13.57 -15.64 -12.79
CA ALA A 198 14.17 -15.26 -11.52
C ALA A 198 13.13 -14.64 -10.59
N ALA A 199 13.13 -15.08 -9.33
CA ALA A 199 12.29 -14.48 -8.31
C ALA A 199 12.70 -13.01 -8.09
N PRO A 200 11.75 -12.07 -7.90
CA PRO A 200 12.07 -10.66 -7.64
C PRO A 200 13.09 -10.44 -6.51
N SER A 201 13.02 -11.28 -5.48
CA SER A 201 13.90 -11.22 -4.32
C SER A 201 15.37 -11.58 -4.63
N SER A 202 15.68 -12.19 -5.78
CA SER A 202 17.05 -12.55 -6.18
C SER A 202 17.77 -11.42 -6.88
N TYR A 203 17.04 -10.56 -7.60
CA TYR A 203 17.60 -9.43 -8.35
C TYR A 203 17.31 -8.05 -7.71
N ILE A 204 16.24 -7.90 -6.92
CA ILE A 204 15.96 -6.68 -6.15
C ILE A 204 16.76 -6.71 -4.85
N THR A 205 18.02 -6.34 -4.96
CA THR A 205 18.98 -6.27 -3.84
C THR A 205 19.48 -4.84 -3.62
N ILE A 206 20.10 -4.57 -2.48
CA ILE A 206 20.76 -3.26 -2.27
C ILE A 206 21.95 -3.14 -3.23
N GLY A 207 22.68 -4.24 -3.45
CA GLY A 207 23.79 -4.33 -4.41
C GLY A 207 23.40 -4.05 -5.87
N SER A 208 22.17 -4.40 -6.29
CA SER A 208 21.65 -4.06 -7.63
C SER A 208 21.40 -2.56 -7.82
N GLY A 209 21.29 -1.81 -6.73
CA GLY A 209 20.88 -0.41 -6.76
C GLY A 209 19.39 -0.21 -7.11
N LEU A 210 18.54 -1.24 -7.10
CA LEU A 210 17.09 -1.07 -7.30
C LEU A 210 16.38 -0.55 -6.06
N THR A 211 16.95 -0.75 -4.87
CA THR A 211 16.46 -0.21 -3.60
C THR A 211 17.59 0.35 -2.74
N GLU A 212 17.30 1.40 -1.99
CA GLU A 212 18.15 1.81 -0.88
C GLU A 212 17.85 0.93 0.34
N GLU A 213 18.79 0.86 1.27
CA GLU A 213 18.57 0.16 2.54
C GLU A 213 17.45 0.89 3.31
N LEU A 214 16.38 0.18 3.61
CA LEU A 214 15.29 0.68 4.42
C LEU A 214 15.56 0.32 5.88
N ASP A 215 15.71 1.33 6.72
CA ASP A 215 15.73 1.12 8.15
C ASP A 215 14.34 0.71 8.66
N GLY A 216 14.29 0.20 9.89
CA GLY A 216 13.04 -0.20 10.52
C GLY A 216 12.00 0.92 10.56
N HIS A 217 12.43 2.19 10.70
CA HIS A 217 11.52 3.32 10.74
C HIS A 217 10.80 3.50 9.40
N ARG A 218 11.52 3.50 8.28
CA ARG A 218 10.97 3.68 6.94
C ARG A 218 10.02 2.56 6.54
N ILE A 219 10.29 1.33 6.98
CA ILE A 219 9.38 0.19 6.78
C ILE A 219 8.05 0.46 7.50
N LEU A 220 8.09 0.96 8.73
CA LEU A 220 6.87 1.29 9.47
C LEU A 220 6.10 2.47 8.88
N GLU A 221 6.79 3.46 8.32
CA GLU A 221 6.14 4.56 7.59
C GLU A 221 5.37 4.05 6.38
N TYR A 222 5.93 3.11 5.61
CA TYR A 222 5.23 2.52 4.47
C TYR A 222 3.88 1.92 4.89
N PHE A 223 3.87 1.09 5.94
CA PHE A 223 2.63 0.48 6.42
C PHE A 223 1.68 1.50 7.05
N LEU A 224 2.18 2.51 7.78
CA LEU A 224 1.33 3.57 8.32
C LEU A 224 0.66 4.39 7.20
N TYR A 225 1.42 4.78 6.17
CA TYR A 225 0.88 5.53 5.04
C TYR A 225 -0.09 4.70 4.22
N GLY A 226 0.21 3.41 3.99
CA GLY A 226 -0.72 2.48 3.36
C GLY A 226 -2.03 2.36 4.15
N ALA A 227 -1.97 2.27 5.48
CA ALA A 227 -3.17 2.28 6.32
C ALA A 227 -3.98 3.56 6.17
N MET A 228 -3.33 4.73 6.12
CA MET A 228 -4.00 6.03 5.93
C MET A 228 -4.69 6.13 4.57
N ILE A 229 -4.07 5.59 3.52
CA ILE A 229 -4.68 5.48 2.19
C ILE A 229 -5.92 4.58 2.23
N TYR A 230 -5.83 3.40 2.85
CA TYR A 230 -6.99 2.52 3.01
C TYR A 230 -8.12 3.17 3.83
N MET A 231 -7.79 3.92 4.89
CA MET A 231 -8.77 4.72 5.64
C MET A 231 -9.42 5.79 4.76
N GLY A 232 -8.65 6.49 3.92
CA GLY A 232 -9.17 7.47 2.96
C GLY A 232 -10.15 6.86 1.94
N LEU A 233 -10.02 5.56 1.67
CA LEU A 233 -10.90 4.77 0.81
C LEU A 233 -12.00 4.02 1.58
N SER A 234 -12.09 4.20 2.91
CA SER A 234 -12.99 3.46 3.79
C SER A 234 -12.83 1.93 3.74
N ASN A 235 -11.66 1.43 3.35
CA ASN A 235 -11.30 0.01 3.43
C ASN A 235 -10.72 -0.28 4.82
N TRP A 236 -11.61 -0.34 5.82
CA TRP A 236 -11.25 -0.42 7.23
C TRP A 236 -10.48 -1.71 7.57
N GLN A 237 -10.80 -2.82 6.92
CA GLN A 237 -10.17 -4.12 7.21
C GLN A 237 -8.71 -4.15 6.78
N ARG A 238 -8.38 -3.68 5.56
CA ARG A 238 -6.96 -3.56 5.14
C ARG A 238 -6.22 -2.49 5.92
N ALA A 239 -6.89 -1.37 6.27
CA ALA A 239 -6.30 -0.37 7.16
C ALA A 239 -5.89 -0.97 8.51
N LEU A 240 -6.77 -1.74 9.14
CA LEU A 240 -6.45 -2.45 10.39
C LEU A 240 -5.27 -3.38 10.20
N HIS A 241 -5.27 -4.23 9.17
CA HIS A 241 -4.15 -5.13 8.91
C HIS A 241 -2.80 -4.39 8.84
N PHE A 242 -2.73 -3.27 8.13
CA PHE A 242 -1.51 -2.46 8.02
C PHE A 242 -1.12 -1.80 9.36
N LEU A 243 -2.09 -1.29 10.12
CA LEU A 243 -1.85 -0.75 11.46
C LEU A 243 -1.32 -1.82 12.43
N GLU A 244 -1.86 -3.04 12.34
CA GLU A 244 -1.44 -4.19 13.15
C GLU A 244 0.04 -4.52 12.93
N ILE A 245 0.50 -4.51 11.66
CA ILE A 245 1.91 -4.72 11.30
C ILE A 245 2.80 -3.69 12.01
N VAL A 246 2.41 -2.41 11.95
CA VAL A 246 3.18 -1.32 12.57
C VAL A 246 3.24 -1.49 14.09
N ILE A 247 2.10 -1.75 14.72
CA ILE A 247 1.98 -1.86 16.18
C ILE A 247 2.79 -3.05 16.71
N ARG A 248 2.80 -4.17 15.98
CA ARG A 248 3.56 -5.39 16.34
C ARG A 248 5.06 -5.32 16.09
N ALA A 249 5.53 -4.28 15.42
CA ALA A 249 6.95 -4.19 15.09
C ALA A 249 7.83 -4.23 16.35
N PRO A 250 8.93 -5.01 16.33
CA PRO A 250 9.76 -5.21 17.52
C PRO A 250 10.38 -3.89 17.99
N THR A 251 10.18 -3.56 19.26
CA THR A 251 10.76 -2.37 19.90
C THR A 251 11.96 -2.75 20.76
N ARG A 252 13.11 -2.07 20.58
CA ARG A 252 14.32 -2.35 21.39
C ARG A 252 14.24 -1.76 22.81
N SER A 253 13.76 -0.53 22.96
CA SER A 253 13.80 0.20 24.23
C SER A 253 12.62 1.16 24.44
N CYS A 254 12.11 1.77 23.37
CA CYS A 254 10.95 2.64 23.41
C CYS A 254 10.08 2.46 22.16
N VAL A 255 8.82 2.86 22.29
CA VAL A 255 7.85 2.89 21.19
C VAL A 255 8.12 4.12 20.33
N SER A 256 8.13 3.95 19.01
CA SER A 256 8.30 5.05 18.06
C SER A 256 7.05 5.92 17.93
N LYS A 257 7.19 7.16 17.46
CA LYS A 257 6.04 8.03 17.16
C LYS A 257 5.13 7.42 16.08
N VAL A 258 5.71 6.72 15.11
CA VAL A 258 4.97 5.99 14.05
C VAL A 258 4.08 4.92 14.64
N GLN A 259 4.60 4.13 15.60
CA GLN A 259 3.80 3.13 16.32
C GLN A 259 2.70 3.73 17.18
N LEU A 260 2.99 4.83 17.88
CA LEU A 260 1.97 5.54 18.65
C LEU A 260 0.84 6.07 17.75
N GLU A 261 1.18 6.65 16.60
CA GLU A 261 0.18 7.14 15.66
C GLU A 261 -0.65 5.99 15.06
N ALA A 262 -0.01 4.87 14.73
CA ALA A 262 -0.70 3.67 14.30
C ALA A 262 -1.66 3.13 15.37
N TYR A 263 -1.25 3.12 16.64
CA TYR A 263 -2.08 2.64 17.74
C TYR A 263 -3.32 3.52 17.98
N LYS A 264 -3.16 4.85 17.95
CA LYS A 264 -4.29 5.79 18.03
C LYS A 264 -5.31 5.52 16.92
N LYS A 265 -4.84 5.40 15.67
CA LYS A 265 -5.69 5.08 14.52
C LYS A 265 -6.30 3.68 14.62
N TRP A 266 -5.58 2.69 15.13
CA TRP A 266 -6.09 1.33 15.36
C TRP A 266 -7.30 1.32 16.29
N ILE A 267 -7.25 2.06 17.39
CA ILE A 267 -8.39 2.20 18.31
C ILE A 267 -9.61 2.73 17.56
N LEU A 268 -9.46 3.85 16.84
CA LEU A 268 -10.58 4.51 16.16
C LEU A 268 -11.14 3.64 15.02
N VAL A 269 -10.29 3.03 14.20
CA VAL A 269 -10.74 2.18 13.09
C VAL A 269 -11.44 0.93 13.60
N ASN A 270 -11.00 0.33 14.71
CA ASN A 270 -11.71 -0.79 15.33
C ASN A 270 -13.12 -0.39 15.80
N LEU A 271 -13.27 0.79 16.42
CA LEU A 271 -14.59 1.31 16.80
C LEU A 271 -15.49 1.52 15.58
N ILE A 272 -14.92 2.03 14.47
CA ILE A 272 -15.66 2.26 13.22
C ILE A 272 -16.17 0.95 12.62
N GLU A 273 -15.27 -0.02 12.49
CA GLU A 273 -15.54 -1.29 11.80
C GLU A 273 -16.34 -2.24 12.68
N TYR A 274 -15.83 -2.55 13.88
CA TYR A 274 -16.36 -3.61 14.74
C TYR A 274 -17.21 -3.11 15.93
N GLY A 275 -17.22 -1.80 16.20
CA GLY A 275 -17.94 -1.23 17.34
C GLY A 275 -17.29 -1.55 18.69
N THR A 276 -16.08 -2.12 18.68
CA THR A 276 -15.29 -2.44 19.86
C THR A 276 -13.82 -2.48 19.48
N VAL A 277 -12.93 -2.26 20.45
CA VAL A 277 -11.48 -2.36 20.24
C VAL A 277 -11.05 -3.80 20.38
N ILE A 278 -10.60 -4.42 19.29
CA ILE A 278 -9.96 -5.74 19.32
C ILE A 278 -8.53 -5.55 19.83
N ALA A 279 -8.18 -6.29 20.88
CA ALA A 279 -6.81 -6.33 21.37
C ALA A 279 -5.94 -7.02 20.29
N PRO A 280 -4.81 -6.41 19.88
CA PRO A 280 -3.94 -7.09 18.93
C PRO A 280 -3.34 -8.33 19.61
N PRO A 281 -3.33 -9.49 18.93
CA PRO A 281 -2.65 -10.68 19.42
C PRO A 281 -1.17 -10.35 19.66
N GLU A 282 -0.72 -10.58 20.90
CA GLU A 282 0.67 -10.43 21.37
C GLU A 282 1.23 -9.00 21.32
N PHE A 283 1.19 -8.34 22.47
CA PHE A 283 1.97 -7.15 22.77
C PHE A 283 3.13 -7.54 23.69
N ALA A 284 4.33 -7.03 23.45
CA ALA A 284 5.34 -7.01 24.52
C ALA A 284 4.84 -6.04 25.63
N ASP A 285 4.74 -6.53 26.87
CA ASP A 285 4.06 -5.82 27.99
C ASP A 285 4.55 -4.37 28.21
N THR A 286 5.85 -4.11 27.98
CA THR A 286 6.47 -2.79 28.15
C THR A 286 6.08 -1.79 27.05
N ALA A 287 5.98 -2.25 25.80
CA ALA A 287 5.54 -1.43 24.67
C ALA A 287 4.05 -1.08 24.78
N ALA A 288 3.22 -2.05 25.18
CA ALA A 288 1.79 -1.83 25.40
C ALA A 288 1.52 -0.78 26.48
N SER A 289 2.23 -0.87 27.60
CA SER A 289 2.09 0.08 28.71
C SER A 289 2.39 1.51 28.27
N SER A 290 3.45 1.69 27.48
CA SER A 290 3.85 3.01 26.94
C SER A 290 2.82 3.55 25.95
N LEU A 291 2.35 2.70 25.02
CA LEU A 291 1.30 3.07 24.06
C LEU A 291 0.01 3.49 24.75
N ASN A 292 -0.43 2.73 25.74
CA ASN A 292 -1.63 3.04 26.51
C ASN A 292 -1.52 4.38 27.22
N LEU A 293 -0.37 4.66 27.85
CA LEU A 293 -0.15 5.93 28.54
C LEU A 293 -0.32 7.12 27.58
N PHE A 294 0.32 7.09 26.40
CA PHE A 294 0.26 8.20 25.45
C PHE A 294 -1.04 8.26 24.63
N ALA A 295 -1.77 7.15 24.53
CA ALA A 295 -3.06 7.08 23.85
C ALA A 295 -4.27 7.21 24.81
N THR A 296 -4.05 7.60 26.06
CA THR A 296 -5.11 7.72 27.08
C THR A 296 -6.37 8.45 26.57
N PRO A 297 -6.30 9.61 25.89
CA PRO A 297 -7.51 10.28 25.38
C PRO A 297 -8.33 9.40 24.41
N TYR A 298 -7.64 8.62 23.56
CA TYR A 298 -8.30 7.71 22.61
C TYR A 298 -8.93 6.51 23.32
N ILE A 299 -8.29 6.02 24.39
CA ILE A 299 -8.82 4.94 25.22
C ILE A 299 -10.07 5.41 25.96
N THR A 300 -10.08 6.62 26.52
CA THR A 300 -11.25 7.21 27.18
C THR A 300 -12.44 7.33 26.23
N VAL A 301 -12.21 7.74 24.97
CA VAL A 301 -13.25 7.72 23.93
C VAL A 301 -13.74 6.29 23.66
N ALA A 302 -12.84 5.31 23.57
CA ALA A 302 -13.22 3.91 23.36
C ALA A 302 -14.02 3.33 24.54
N GLU A 303 -13.74 3.76 25.76
CA GLU A 303 -14.53 3.40 26.94
C GLU A 303 -15.91 4.06 26.92
N ALA A 304 -15.99 5.36 26.60
CA ALA A 304 -17.26 6.06 26.43
C ALA A 304 -18.11 5.44 25.32
N PHE A 305 -17.49 4.95 24.25
CA PHE A 305 -18.16 4.26 23.15
C PHE A 305 -18.82 2.94 23.58
N LYS A 306 -18.25 2.23 24.56
CA LYS A 306 -18.86 1.00 25.12
C LYS A 306 -20.12 1.29 25.94
N GLY A 307 -20.26 2.50 26.46
CA GLY A 307 -21.45 2.95 27.16
C GLY A 307 -22.67 2.98 26.24
N SER A 308 -23.87 3.10 26.82
CA SER A 308 -25.12 3.20 26.07
C SER A 308 -25.61 4.65 25.87
N ASP A 309 -24.85 5.66 26.32
CA ASP A 309 -25.21 7.07 26.22
C ASP A 309 -24.33 7.82 25.20
N TYR A 310 -24.93 8.20 24.08
CA TYR A 310 -24.27 8.99 23.04
C TYR A 310 -23.82 10.37 23.54
N SER A 311 -24.56 10.97 24.49
CA SER A 311 -24.26 12.31 25.01
C SER A 311 -22.94 12.34 25.78
N VAL A 312 -22.62 11.24 26.47
CA VAL A 312 -21.33 11.08 27.18
C VAL A 312 -20.19 10.99 26.16
N LEU A 313 -20.35 10.16 25.12
CA LEU A 313 -19.36 10.04 24.05
C LEU A 313 -19.12 11.39 23.35
N LEU A 314 -20.19 12.11 23.02
CA LEU A 314 -20.07 13.41 22.36
C LEU A 314 -19.31 14.42 23.23
N LYS A 315 -19.64 14.51 24.53
CA LYS A 315 -18.94 15.40 25.47
C LYS A 315 -17.45 15.08 25.57
N GLU A 316 -17.08 13.81 25.61
CA GLU A 316 -15.68 13.38 25.66
C GLU A 316 -14.91 13.76 24.38
N VAL A 317 -15.53 13.52 23.23
CA VAL A 317 -14.96 13.89 21.92
C VAL A 317 -14.78 15.42 21.82
N GLU A 318 -15.73 16.20 22.32
CA GLU A 318 -15.64 17.66 22.33
C GLU A 318 -14.61 18.19 23.32
N HIS A 319 -14.51 17.57 24.50
CA HIS A 319 -13.55 17.94 25.54
C HIS A 319 -12.11 17.86 25.03
N SER A 320 -11.78 16.76 24.34
CA SER A 320 -10.43 16.47 23.84
C SER A 320 -10.19 16.95 22.40
N ARG A 321 -11.00 17.88 21.88
CA ARG A 321 -10.94 18.35 20.47
C ARG A 321 -9.56 18.85 20.03
N SER A 322 -8.82 19.49 20.91
CA SER A 322 -7.46 19.98 20.63
C SER A 322 -6.49 18.83 20.33
N VAL A 323 -6.63 17.69 21.00
CA VAL A 323 -5.81 16.48 20.80
C VAL A 323 -6.04 15.92 19.40
N TRP A 324 -7.30 15.80 18.97
CA TRP A 324 -7.63 15.26 17.64
C TRP A 324 -7.14 16.16 16.51
N ASN A 325 -7.20 17.48 16.72
CA ASN A 325 -6.70 18.45 15.74
C ASN A 325 -5.18 18.40 15.64
N HIS A 326 -4.48 18.33 16.80
CA HIS A 326 -3.03 18.17 16.84
C HIS A 326 -2.59 16.89 16.12
N ASP A 327 -3.28 15.78 16.36
CA ASP A 327 -2.95 14.48 15.77
C ASP A 327 -3.53 14.30 14.35
N SER A 328 -4.23 15.30 13.79
CA SER A 328 -4.92 15.23 12.49
C SER A 328 -5.92 14.06 12.37
N ASN A 329 -6.53 13.65 13.48
CA ASN A 329 -7.49 12.54 13.58
C ASN A 329 -8.95 13.01 13.74
N GLY A 330 -9.22 14.32 13.64
CA GLY A 330 -10.57 14.89 13.82
C GLY A 330 -11.62 14.28 12.89
N ASN A 331 -11.29 14.06 11.62
CA ASN A 331 -12.21 13.42 10.67
C ASN A 331 -12.51 11.97 11.05
N LEU A 332 -11.50 11.22 11.52
CA LEU A 332 -11.69 9.85 11.97
C LEU A 332 -12.58 9.80 13.23
N MET A 333 -12.48 10.80 14.10
CA MET A 333 -13.36 10.94 15.26
C MET A 333 -14.83 11.18 14.87
N ASN A 334 -15.09 11.95 13.81
CA ASN A 334 -16.44 12.09 13.27
C ASN A 334 -16.99 10.75 12.76
N HIS A 335 -16.14 9.93 12.14
CA HIS A 335 -16.52 8.57 11.73
C HIS A 335 -16.81 7.68 12.94
N VAL A 336 -16.11 7.84 14.06
CA VAL A 336 -16.43 7.14 15.32
C VAL A 336 -17.82 7.53 15.84
N LEU A 337 -18.16 8.83 15.86
CA LEU A 337 -19.50 9.28 16.27
C LEU A 337 -20.61 8.74 15.37
N PHE A 338 -20.36 8.66 14.06
CA PHE A 338 -21.27 8.01 13.12
C PHE A 338 -21.38 6.50 13.40
N ALA A 339 -20.24 5.85 13.60
CA ALA A 339 -20.17 4.41 13.85
C ALA A 339 -20.89 4.00 15.14
N TYR A 340 -20.84 4.81 16.19
CA TYR A 340 -21.61 4.55 17.42
C TYR A 340 -23.10 4.39 17.11
N ARG A 341 -23.67 5.37 16.38
CA ARG A 341 -25.09 5.35 16.00
C ARG A 341 -25.41 4.16 15.09
N LYS A 342 -24.55 3.89 14.11
CA LYS A 342 -24.66 2.71 13.22
C LYS A 342 -24.71 1.41 14.04
N HIS A 343 -23.74 1.20 14.92
CA HIS A 343 -23.62 0.00 15.75
C HIS A 343 -24.75 -0.13 16.77
N ALA A 344 -25.29 0.98 17.29
CA ALA A 344 -26.50 0.97 18.10
C ALA A 344 -27.69 0.37 17.34
N VAL A 345 -27.93 0.79 16.09
CA VAL A 345 -28.99 0.22 15.25
C VAL A 345 -28.73 -1.26 14.92
N ILE A 346 -27.49 -1.62 14.57
CA ILE A 346 -27.11 -3.03 14.33
C ILE A 346 -27.38 -3.89 15.57
N ASN A 347 -27.04 -3.40 16.76
CA ASN A 347 -27.26 -4.12 18.02
C ASN A 347 -28.75 -4.28 18.35
N LEU A 348 -29.62 -3.31 18.00
CA LEU A 348 -31.07 -3.48 18.12
C LEU A 348 -31.57 -4.64 17.26
N GLY A 349 -31.01 -4.84 16.06
CA GLY A 349 -31.35 -5.97 15.19
C GLY A 349 -31.00 -7.36 15.74
N ARG A 350 -30.10 -7.42 16.73
CA ARG A 350 -29.79 -8.68 17.45
C ARG A 350 -30.86 -9.07 18.47
N ILE A 351 -31.67 -8.09 18.91
CA ILE A 351 -32.66 -8.25 19.98
C ILE A 351 -34.08 -8.24 19.40
N PHE A 352 -34.31 -7.40 18.38
CA PHE A 352 -35.62 -7.14 17.80
C PHE A 352 -35.68 -7.61 16.34
N LYS A 353 -36.77 -8.29 15.97
CA LYS A 353 -37.08 -8.58 14.56
C LYS A 353 -37.71 -7.37 13.85
N ALA A 354 -38.46 -6.56 14.59
CA ALA A 354 -39.04 -5.31 14.10
C ALA A 354 -39.18 -4.34 15.28
N ILE A 355 -38.94 -3.05 15.05
CA ILE A 355 -38.99 -2.00 16.07
C ILE A 355 -39.58 -0.70 15.47
N PRO A 356 -40.54 -0.04 16.13
CA PRO A 356 -41.03 1.27 15.73
C PRO A 356 -39.93 2.33 15.74
N ILE A 357 -39.94 3.28 14.80
CA ILE A 357 -38.93 4.36 14.74
C ILE A 357 -38.94 5.20 16.02
N SER A 358 -40.13 5.47 16.58
CA SER A 358 -40.30 6.15 17.87
C SER A 358 -39.47 5.54 19.00
N ASP A 359 -39.39 4.22 19.04
CA ASP A 359 -38.67 3.51 20.10
C ASP A 359 -37.16 3.63 19.88
N ILE A 360 -36.70 3.63 18.63
CA ILE A 360 -35.28 3.85 18.29
C ILE A 360 -34.84 5.27 18.71
N THR A 361 -35.70 6.28 18.55
CA THR A 361 -35.40 7.67 18.98
C THR A 361 -35.21 7.80 20.50
N SER A 362 -35.66 6.83 21.30
CA SER A 362 -35.37 6.83 22.74
C SER A 362 -33.92 6.46 23.07
N TYR A 363 -33.23 5.75 22.18
CA TYR A 363 -31.85 5.30 22.37
C TYR A 363 -30.80 6.20 21.71
N LEU A 364 -31.22 6.98 20.71
CA LEU A 364 -30.33 7.80 19.89
C LEU A 364 -30.89 9.22 19.81
N PRO A 365 -30.03 10.26 19.86
CA PRO A 365 -30.45 11.65 19.91
C PRO A 365 -30.84 12.17 18.52
N PHE A 366 -31.89 11.60 17.95
CA PHE A 366 -32.50 12.05 16.71
C PHE A 366 -33.99 12.27 16.92
N GLU A 367 -34.51 13.31 16.28
CA GLU A 367 -35.94 13.44 16.05
C GLU A 367 -36.41 12.38 15.03
N GLU A 368 -37.68 12.00 15.08
CA GLU A 368 -38.24 10.94 14.24
C GLU A 368 -37.96 11.12 12.73
N PRO A 369 -38.11 12.32 12.11
CA PRO A 369 -37.80 12.51 10.69
C PRO A 369 -36.30 12.38 10.36
N GLN A 370 -35.43 12.74 11.31
CA GLN A 370 -33.97 12.62 11.14
C GLN A 370 -33.54 11.16 11.30
N MET A 371 -34.13 10.46 12.25
CA MET A 371 -33.94 9.02 12.45
C MET A 371 -34.33 8.25 11.20
N GLU A 372 -35.49 8.55 10.62
CA GLU A 372 -35.93 7.89 9.40
C GLU A 372 -34.91 8.03 8.26
N ARG A 373 -34.48 9.26 7.95
CA ARG A 373 -33.45 9.51 6.91
C ARG A 373 -32.14 8.79 7.21
N PHE A 374 -31.75 8.72 8.48
CA PHE A 374 -30.56 8.00 8.91
C PHE A 374 -30.70 6.48 8.69
N LEU A 375 -31.85 5.89 9.01
CA LEU A 375 -32.14 4.48 8.78
C LEU A 375 -32.22 4.16 7.28
N GLU A 376 -32.86 5.02 6.48
CA GLU A 376 -32.87 4.91 5.02
C GLU A 376 -31.44 4.90 4.45
N TYR A 377 -30.58 5.79 4.93
CA TYR A 377 -29.17 5.82 4.55
C TYR A 377 -28.45 4.50 4.90
N LEU A 378 -28.64 3.98 6.12
CA LEU A 378 -28.01 2.73 6.57
C LEU A 378 -28.45 1.52 5.73
N VAL A 379 -29.73 1.45 5.37
CA VAL A 379 -30.28 0.38 4.53
C VAL A 379 -29.78 0.51 3.10
N GLN A 380 -29.84 1.72 2.51
CA GLN A 380 -29.42 1.97 1.13
C GLN A 380 -27.94 1.63 0.89
N HIS A 381 -27.08 1.91 1.87
CA HIS A 381 -25.64 1.64 1.78
C HIS A 381 -25.26 0.24 2.30
N GLY A 382 -26.24 -0.61 2.63
CA GLY A 382 -26.01 -1.99 3.07
C GLY A 382 -25.35 -2.12 4.44
N HIS A 383 -25.32 -1.06 5.26
CA HIS A 383 -24.79 -1.11 6.62
C HIS A 383 -25.68 -1.90 7.58
N VAL A 384 -27.00 -1.93 7.31
CA VAL A 384 -27.99 -2.69 8.08
C VAL A 384 -28.91 -3.41 7.09
N GLN A 385 -29.04 -4.72 7.23
CA GLN A 385 -30.02 -5.49 6.48
C GLN A 385 -31.41 -5.34 7.13
N ALA A 386 -32.17 -4.37 6.65
CA ALA A 386 -33.50 -4.08 7.14
C ALA A 386 -34.36 -3.43 6.06
N SER A 387 -35.68 -3.41 6.28
CA SER A 387 -36.65 -2.70 5.43
C SER A 387 -37.51 -1.78 6.28
N LEU A 388 -37.76 -0.56 5.80
CA LEU A 388 -38.69 0.39 6.40
C LEU A 388 -40.11 0.17 5.85
N SER A 389 -41.09 0.01 6.72
CA SER A 389 -42.50 -0.20 6.36
C SER A 389 -43.42 0.58 7.29
N SER A 390 -44.56 1.03 6.78
CA SER A 390 -45.64 1.54 7.63
C SER A 390 -46.31 0.36 8.34
N SER A 391 -46.64 0.51 9.62
CA SER A 391 -47.42 -0.47 10.38
C SER A 391 -48.81 -0.68 9.75
N ASP A 392 -49.28 -1.93 9.72
CA ASP A 392 -50.64 -2.29 9.29
C ASP A 392 -51.72 -1.85 10.31
N SER A 393 -51.32 -1.42 11.50
CA SER A 393 -52.23 -0.85 12.51
C SER A 393 -52.60 0.60 12.18
N SER A 394 -53.81 1.03 12.58
CA SER A 394 -54.38 2.36 12.33
C SER A 394 -53.56 3.56 12.84
N SER A 395 -52.40 3.34 13.49
CA SER A 395 -51.49 4.36 13.98
C SER A 395 -50.54 4.93 12.91
N GLY A 396 -50.37 4.27 11.75
CA GLY A 396 -49.46 4.76 10.70
C GLY A 396 -47.98 4.86 11.12
N ALA A 397 -47.61 4.29 12.28
CA ALA A 397 -46.25 4.33 12.80
C ALA A 397 -45.30 3.60 11.85
N ARG A 398 -44.17 4.23 11.52
CA ARG A 398 -43.13 3.60 10.71
C ARG A 398 -42.32 2.64 11.56
N ILE A 399 -42.05 1.47 10.99
CA ILE A 399 -41.38 0.35 11.65
C ILE A 399 -40.16 -0.04 10.81
N LEU A 400 -39.03 -0.21 11.50
CA LEU A 400 -37.84 -0.85 10.95
C LEU A 400 -37.95 -2.36 11.17
N ARG A 401 -37.95 -3.14 10.09
CA ARG A 401 -37.98 -4.61 10.14
C ARG A 401 -36.61 -5.15 9.74
N PHE A 402 -35.94 -5.82 10.67
CA PHE A 402 -34.66 -6.46 10.42
C PHE A 402 -34.88 -7.77 9.66
N THR A 403 -34.11 -7.98 8.59
CA THR A 403 -34.06 -9.26 7.89
C THR A 403 -32.98 -10.09 8.56
N SER A 404 -33.35 -11.18 9.24
CA SER A 404 -32.40 -12.00 9.98
C SER A 404 -31.35 -12.61 9.06
N ASP A 405 -30.07 -12.55 9.47
CA ASP A 405 -28.91 -13.22 8.85
C ASP A 405 -28.97 -14.77 8.86
N LEU A 406 -30.08 -15.37 9.29
CA LEU A 406 -30.28 -16.79 9.05
C LEU A 406 -30.48 -16.97 7.56
N LYS A 407 -29.42 -17.48 6.92
CA LYS A 407 -29.41 -18.26 5.68
C LYS A 407 -30.40 -19.45 5.75
N GLU A 408 -31.66 -19.18 6.03
CA GLU A 408 -32.78 -20.05 5.71
C GLU A 408 -33.44 -19.52 4.43
N THR A 409 -32.64 -19.34 3.38
CA THR A 409 -33.17 -19.51 2.04
C THR A 409 -33.39 -21.02 1.88
N SER A 410 -34.55 -21.50 2.30
CA SER A 410 -35.05 -22.86 2.04
C SER A 410 -35.41 -23.08 0.55
N GLY A 411 -34.88 -22.24 -0.34
CA GLY A 411 -34.92 -22.40 -1.79
C GLY A 411 -33.56 -22.82 -2.33
N PRO A 412 -33.51 -23.52 -3.48
CA PRO A 412 -32.24 -23.86 -4.12
C PRO A 412 -31.43 -22.58 -4.39
N PRO A 413 -30.11 -22.59 -4.15
CA PRO A 413 -29.25 -21.45 -4.46
C PRO A 413 -29.45 -21.05 -5.92
N THR A 414 -29.55 -19.75 -6.18
CA THR A 414 -29.64 -19.25 -7.55
C THR A 414 -28.33 -19.53 -8.27
N SER A 415 -28.38 -19.81 -9.58
CA SER A 415 -27.18 -20.07 -10.40
C SER A 415 -26.14 -18.94 -10.33
N ALA A 416 -26.59 -17.70 -10.05
CA ALA A 416 -25.73 -16.54 -9.83
C ALA A 416 -24.93 -16.65 -8.51
N ALA A 417 -25.56 -17.08 -7.42
CA ALA A 417 -24.89 -17.28 -6.13
C ALA A 417 -23.86 -18.43 -6.19
N GLU A 418 -24.17 -19.51 -6.92
CA GLU A 418 -23.22 -20.60 -7.17
C GLU A 418 -22.02 -20.13 -8.00
N SER A 419 -22.25 -19.31 -9.04
CA SER A 419 -21.18 -18.74 -9.86
C SER A 419 -20.28 -17.79 -9.05
N GLU A 420 -20.86 -16.95 -8.20
CA GLU A 420 -20.10 -16.06 -7.32
C GLU A 420 -19.27 -16.86 -6.31
N PHE A 421 -19.87 -17.87 -5.68
CA PHE A 421 -19.16 -18.76 -4.76
C PHE A 421 -18.00 -19.50 -5.43
N LYS A 422 -18.21 -20.00 -6.67
CA LYS A 422 -17.15 -20.64 -7.45
C LYS A 422 -16.02 -19.66 -7.76
N SER A 423 -16.33 -18.44 -8.18
CA SER A 423 -15.31 -17.41 -8.44
C SER A 423 -14.49 -17.06 -7.19
N LEU A 424 -15.14 -17.03 -6.02
CA LEU A 424 -14.48 -16.83 -4.73
C LEU A 424 -13.53 -17.98 -4.39
N LEU A 425 -13.97 -19.22 -4.62
CA LEU A 425 -13.16 -20.42 -4.38
C LEU A 425 -11.94 -20.47 -5.30
N ASP A 426 -12.13 -20.17 -6.59
CA ASP A 426 -11.04 -20.12 -7.57
C ASP A 426 -9.99 -19.07 -7.16
N ARG A 427 -10.45 -17.87 -6.76
CA ARG A 427 -9.57 -16.80 -6.26
C ARG A 427 -8.80 -17.21 -5.01
N LYS A 428 -9.48 -17.83 -4.04
CA LYS A 428 -8.84 -18.29 -2.80
C LYS A 428 -7.86 -19.43 -3.03
N THR A 429 -8.13 -20.31 -3.99
CA THR A 429 -7.22 -21.38 -4.40
C THR A 429 -5.96 -20.80 -5.06
N ALA A 430 -6.10 -19.80 -5.93
CA ALA A 430 -4.96 -19.10 -6.53
C ALA A 430 -4.09 -18.41 -5.48
N GLU A 431 -4.70 -17.71 -4.51
CA GLU A 431 -4.01 -17.06 -3.38
C GLU A 431 -3.21 -18.09 -2.54
N MET A 432 -3.82 -19.24 -2.25
CA MET A 432 -3.18 -20.34 -1.51
C MET A 432 -1.98 -20.92 -2.28
N ASN A 433 -2.11 -21.11 -3.60
CA ASN A 433 -1.01 -21.62 -4.42
C ASN A 433 0.16 -20.63 -4.50
N MET A 434 -0.12 -19.33 -4.62
CA MET A 434 0.89 -18.28 -4.55
C MET A 434 1.64 -18.29 -3.22
N LEU A 435 0.90 -18.35 -2.10
CA LEU A 435 1.52 -18.45 -0.77
C LEU A 435 2.41 -19.70 -0.65
N GLY A 436 1.97 -20.84 -1.20
CA GLY A 436 2.77 -22.05 -1.26
C GLY A 436 4.10 -21.88 -2.00
N SER A 437 4.11 -21.12 -3.11
CA SER A 437 5.35 -20.83 -3.84
C SER A 437 6.32 -19.95 -3.05
N HIS A 438 5.83 -18.92 -2.36
CA HIS A 438 6.67 -18.06 -1.51
C HIS A 438 7.23 -18.81 -0.29
N ILE A 439 6.45 -19.70 0.33
CA ILE A 439 6.93 -20.55 1.42
C ILE A 439 8.08 -21.44 0.92
N LYS A 440 7.93 -22.05 -0.26
CA LYS A 440 8.98 -22.88 -0.86
C LYS A 440 10.25 -22.07 -1.14
N GLU A 441 10.12 -20.86 -1.68
CA GLU A 441 11.25 -19.96 -1.94
C GLU A 441 12.00 -19.61 -0.64
N VAL A 442 11.27 -19.28 0.43
CA VAL A 442 11.87 -19.01 1.75
C VAL A 442 12.55 -20.26 2.31
N GLU A 443 11.95 -21.43 2.16
CA GLU A 443 12.55 -22.70 2.59
C GLU A 443 13.85 -23.00 1.84
N ASP A 444 13.87 -22.81 0.51
CA ASP A 444 15.06 -23.01 -0.31
C ASP A 444 16.19 -22.04 0.09
N LYS A 445 15.87 -20.77 0.32
CA LYS A 445 16.84 -19.79 0.86
C LYS A 445 17.37 -20.18 2.24
N LEU A 446 16.50 -20.65 3.14
CA LEU A 446 16.90 -21.10 4.48
C LEU A 446 17.84 -22.30 4.40
N ARG A 447 17.55 -23.28 3.54
CA ARG A 447 18.40 -24.46 3.30
C ARG A 447 19.79 -24.09 2.79
N LEU A 448 19.87 -23.11 1.89
CA LEU A 448 21.13 -22.62 1.32
C LEU A 448 21.95 -21.75 2.31
N SER A 449 21.33 -21.26 3.39
CA SER A 449 22.05 -20.48 4.39
C SER A 449 23.11 -21.32 5.11
N VAL A 450 24.35 -20.82 5.12
CA VAL A 450 25.54 -21.50 5.72
C VAL A 450 25.32 -21.90 7.18
N VAL A 451 24.46 -21.17 7.90
CA VAL A 451 24.14 -21.42 9.32
C VAL A 451 23.22 -22.64 9.47
N TYR A 452 22.27 -22.85 8.56
CA TYR A 452 21.38 -24.01 8.58
C TYR A 452 22.11 -25.28 8.10
N ALA A 453 22.92 -25.17 7.04
CA ALA A 453 23.77 -26.26 6.54
C ALA A 453 24.80 -26.73 7.58
N ARG A 454 25.28 -25.84 8.47
CA ARG A 454 26.15 -26.22 9.61
C ARG A 454 25.39 -26.86 10.76
N LYS A 455 24.14 -26.47 11.03
CA LYS A 455 23.31 -27.06 12.10
C LYS A 455 22.75 -28.44 11.77
N GLN A 456 22.62 -28.81 10.50
CA GLN A 456 22.19 -30.16 10.09
C GLN A 456 23.35 -31.18 9.97
N ASN A 457 24.61 -30.72 10.03
CA ASN A 457 25.80 -31.58 9.99
C ASN A 457 26.45 -31.79 11.37
N ILE A 458 25.67 -31.59 12.45
CA ILE A 458 25.96 -31.97 13.84
C ILE A 458 24.75 -32.78 14.31
#